data_AF-A0A6N2AS65-F1
#
_entry.id   AF-A0A6N2AS65-F1
#
_cell.length_a   1.000
_cell.length_b   1.000
_cell.length_c   1.000
_cell.angle_alpha   90.00
_cell.angle_beta   90.00
_cell.angle_gamma   90.00
#
_symmetry.space_group_name_H-M   'P 1'
#
loop_
_entity.id
_entity.type
_entity.pdbx_description
1 polymer ?
#
loop_
_entity_poly.entity_id
_entity_poly.type
_entity_poly.pdbx_seq_one_letter_code
_entity_poly.pdbx_strand_id
1 'polypeptide(L)'
;FTIHNLHMQVRIARIFNTYGPRMCLDDGRVVSNFVAQAIRKQPMTVYGDGKQTRSFQYVSDLVDGLMALMDGDHIGPFNLGNPGEFTMLELAEGVSEVLSPNHWATLKGRSI
;
A
#
# COMPACT_ATOMS: atom_id res chain seq x y z
N PHE A 1 1.17 -18.93 -19.04
CA PHE A 1 -0.04 -19.78 -18.87
C PHE A 1 0.22 -21.24 -19.22
N THR A 2 1.45 -21.74 -19.01
CA THR A 2 1.88 -23.10 -19.39
C THR A 2 2.39 -23.84 -18.15
N ILE A 3 1.52 -24.06 -17.15
CA ILE A 3 1.83 -24.99 -16.03
C ILE A 3 0.77 -26.11 -15.93
N HIS A 4 -0.33 -26.02 -16.69
CA HIS A 4 -1.38 -27.04 -16.64
C HIS A 4 -0.92 -28.43 -17.12
N ASN A 5 0.09 -28.49 -18.00
CA ASN A 5 0.60 -29.75 -18.58
C ASN A 5 1.55 -30.54 -17.66
N LEU A 6 1.87 -30.03 -16.46
CA LEU A 6 2.83 -30.67 -15.53
C LEU A 6 2.15 -31.32 -14.31
N HIS A 7 0.81 -31.39 -14.26
CA HIS A 7 0.03 -31.88 -13.11
C HIS A 7 0.37 -31.22 -11.76
N MET A 8 1.02 -30.05 -11.78
CA MET A 8 1.32 -29.28 -10.57
C MET A 8 0.13 -28.40 -10.21
N GLN A 9 -0.26 -28.45 -8.94
CA GLN A 9 -1.19 -27.46 -8.40
C GLN A 9 -0.46 -26.13 -8.21
N VAL A 10 -0.99 -25.07 -8.83
CA VAL A 10 -0.44 -23.72 -8.74
C VAL A 10 -1.53 -22.78 -8.27
N ARG A 11 -1.15 -21.78 -7.48
CA ARG A 11 -1.98 -20.64 -7.10
C ARG A 11 -1.33 -19.36 -7.59
N ILE A 12 -2.12 -18.44 -8.14
CA ILE A 12 -1.62 -17.18 -8.71
C ILE A 12 -2.29 -16.03 -7.96
N ALA A 13 -1.57 -15.41 -7.03
CA ALA A 13 -2.02 -14.21 -6.34
C ALA A 13 -1.57 -12.95 -7.09
N ARG A 14 -2.50 -12.03 -7.34
CA ARG A 14 -2.26 -10.67 -7.84
C ARG A 14 -2.37 -9.70 -6.67
N ILE A 15 -1.22 -9.37 -6.10
CA ILE A 15 -1.11 -8.59 -4.87
C ILE A 15 -1.18 -7.10 -5.20
N PHE A 16 -2.11 -6.40 -4.56
CA PHE A 16 -2.24 -4.94 -4.63
C PHE A 16 -1.27 -4.27 -3.63
N ASN A 17 -1.24 -2.94 -3.64
CA ASN A 17 -0.35 -2.16 -2.75
C ASN A 17 -0.52 -2.60 -1.30
N THR A 18 0.54 -3.22 -0.76
CA THR A 18 0.56 -3.72 0.60
C THR A 18 1.56 -2.93 1.44
N TYR A 19 1.19 -2.60 2.67
CA TYR A 19 2.02 -1.89 3.65
C TYR A 19 2.03 -2.61 5.00
N GLY A 20 3.04 -2.35 5.81
CA GLY A 20 3.11 -2.87 7.17
C GLY A 20 4.52 -2.84 7.78
N PRO A 21 4.68 -3.37 9.00
CA PRO A 21 5.97 -3.47 9.67
C PRO A 21 7.00 -4.21 8.82
N ARG A 22 8.28 -3.82 8.97
CA ARG A 22 9.43 -4.36 8.19
C ARG A 22 9.49 -3.92 6.72
N MET A 23 8.56 -3.07 6.27
CA MET A 23 8.71 -2.37 5.00
C MET A 23 9.95 -1.47 5.04
N CYS A 24 10.74 -1.46 3.97
CA CYS A 24 11.89 -0.57 3.87
C CYS A 24 11.42 0.89 3.79
N LEU A 25 11.96 1.75 4.65
CA LEU A 25 11.57 3.16 4.75
C LEU A 25 11.88 3.96 3.47
N ASP A 26 12.90 3.56 2.71
CA ASP A 26 13.36 4.25 1.51
C ASP A 26 13.07 3.43 0.23
N ASP A 27 11.99 2.63 0.21
CA ASP A 27 11.61 1.83 -0.96
C ASP A 27 10.94 2.64 -2.09
N GLY A 28 10.70 3.94 -1.86
CA GLY A 28 10.11 4.86 -2.84
C GLY A 28 8.59 4.83 -2.95
N ARG A 29 7.89 3.98 -2.16
CA ARG A 29 6.42 3.98 -2.11
C ARG A 29 5.89 5.16 -1.28
N VAL A 30 4.62 5.51 -1.49
CA VAL A 30 4.01 6.69 -0.84
C VAL A 30 3.89 6.52 0.68
N VAL A 31 3.48 5.35 1.16
CA VAL A 31 3.32 5.07 2.59
C VAL A 31 4.66 5.14 3.33
N SER A 32 5.70 4.48 2.79
CA SER A 32 7.06 4.49 3.35
C SER A 32 7.65 5.89 3.33
N ASN A 33 7.51 6.63 2.22
CA ASN A 33 7.99 8.00 2.13
C ASN A 33 7.33 8.92 3.16
N PHE A 34 6.01 8.83 3.34
CA PHE A 34 5.30 9.64 4.33
C PHE A 34 5.72 9.29 5.75
N VAL A 35 5.81 8.00 6.08
CA VAL A 35 6.30 7.54 7.39
C VAL A 35 7.75 8.00 7.63
N ALA A 36 8.62 7.86 6.64
CA ALA A 36 10.01 8.30 6.73
C ALA A 36 10.13 9.82 6.90
N GLN A 37 9.34 10.60 6.14
CA GLN A 37 9.29 12.06 6.25
C GLN A 37 8.79 12.49 7.64
N ALA A 38 7.71 11.88 8.15
CA ALA A 38 7.18 12.16 9.47
C ALA A 38 8.20 11.85 10.58
N ILE A 39 8.84 10.68 10.55
CA ILE A 39 9.88 10.30 11.54
C ILE A 39 11.08 11.26 11.47
N ARG A 40 11.47 11.68 10.26
CA ARG A 40 12.57 12.64 10.03
C ARG A 40 12.15 14.10 10.31
N LYS A 41 10.91 14.35 10.75
CA LYS A 41 10.32 15.70 10.93
C LYS A 41 10.44 16.57 9.68
N GLN A 42 10.38 15.94 8.52
CA GLN A 42 10.37 16.59 7.21
C GLN A 42 8.92 16.75 6.76
N PRO A 43 8.59 17.83 6.03
CA PRO A 43 7.23 17.97 5.51
C PRO A 43 6.89 16.83 4.55
N MET A 44 5.70 16.25 4.73
CA MET A 44 5.22 15.20 3.82
C MET A 44 4.94 15.78 2.44
N THR A 45 5.47 15.13 1.40
CA THR A 45 5.42 15.64 0.02
C THR A 45 4.28 15.01 -0.77
N VAL A 46 3.20 15.76 -0.98
CA VAL A 46 2.11 15.35 -1.87
C VAL A 46 2.29 16.03 -3.24
N TYR A 47 2.24 15.22 -4.31
CA TYR A 47 2.32 15.70 -5.69
C TYR A 47 0.91 15.98 -6.24
N GLY A 48 0.77 17.09 -6.97
CA GLY A 48 -0.51 17.52 -7.55
C GLY A 48 -1.46 18.10 -6.52
N ASP A 49 -2.76 17.86 -6.70
CA ASP A 49 -3.81 18.34 -5.79
C ASP A 49 -4.10 17.38 -4.62
N GLY A 50 -3.44 16.21 -4.61
CA GLY A 50 -3.57 15.20 -3.55
C GLY A 50 -4.86 14.38 -3.58
N LYS A 51 -5.75 14.61 -4.56
CA LYS A 51 -7.04 13.93 -4.68
C LYS A 51 -6.96 12.58 -5.38
N GLN A 52 -5.79 12.23 -5.92
CA GLN A 52 -5.56 10.93 -6.51
C GLN A 52 -5.76 9.84 -5.46
N THR A 53 -6.56 8.82 -5.78
CA THR A 53 -6.87 7.73 -4.88
C THR A 53 -6.00 6.50 -5.13
N ARG A 54 -5.74 5.74 -4.07
CA ARG A 54 -5.15 4.40 -4.13
C ARG A 54 -5.77 3.54 -3.04
N SER A 55 -5.84 2.23 -3.30
CA SER A 55 -6.10 1.27 -2.25
C SER A 55 -4.82 0.78 -1.59
N PHE A 56 -4.89 0.52 -0.29
CA PHE A 56 -3.80 0.00 0.52
C PHE A 56 -4.30 -1.17 1.37
N GLN A 57 -3.63 -2.30 1.28
CA GLN A 57 -3.90 -3.50 2.06
C GLN A 57 -2.86 -3.63 3.17
N TYR A 58 -3.29 -3.94 4.39
CA TYR A 58 -2.35 -4.19 5.48
C TYR A 58 -1.75 -5.61 5.35
N VAL A 59 -0.50 -5.77 5.80
CA VAL A 59 0.26 -7.01 5.59
C VAL A 59 -0.38 -8.25 6.23
N SER A 60 -1.09 -8.12 7.36
CA SER A 60 -1.79 -9.27 7.96
C SER A 60 -2.90 -9.79 7.04
N ASP A 61 -3.68 -8.89 6.44
CA ASP A 61 -4.78 -9.26 5.54
C ASP A 61 -4.25 -9.94 4.28
N LEU A 62 -3.08 -9.51 3.79
CA LEU A 62 -2.40 -10.18 2.68
C LEU A 62 -2.03 -11.62 3.06
N VAL A 63 -1.44 -11.82 4.24
CA VAL A 63 -1.01 -13.14 4.71
C VAL A 63 -2.22 -14.07 4.84
N ASP A 64 -3.31 -13.60 5.45
CA ASP A 64 -4.55 -14.36 5.59
C ASP A 64 -5.14 -14.72 4.21
N GLY A 65 -5.14 -13.77 3.27
CA GLY A 65 -5.59 -14.01 1.90
C GLY A 65 -4.72 -15.00 1.12
N LEU A 66 -3.41 -15.00 1.34
CA LEU A 66 -2.49 -15.98 0.74
C LEU A 66 -2.70 -17.38 1.31
N MET A 67 -2.89 -17.50 2.63
CA MET A 67 -3.20 -18.77 3.30
C MET A 67 -4.52 -19.34 2.78
N ALA A 68 -5.57 -18.52 2.71
CA ALA A 68 -6.87 -18.93 2.19
C ALA A 68 -6.83 -19.35 0.71
N LEU A 69 -6.05 -18.64 -0.12
CA LEU A 69 -5.86 -19.01 -1.53
C LEU A 69 -5.09 -20.34 -1.68
N MET A 70 -4.14 -20.60 -0.79
CA MET A 70 -3.36 -21.84 -0.79
C MET A 70 -4.21 -23.04 -0.39
N ASP A 71 -5.04 -22.89 0.65
CA ASP A 71 -5.92 -23.94 1.17
C ASP A 71 -7.16 -24.16 0.29
N GLY A 72 -7.54 -23.16 -0.52
CA GLY A 72 -8.68 -23.22 -1.41
C GLY A 72 -8.40 -23.93 -2.74
N ASP A 73 -9.48 -24.33 -3.42
CA ASP A 73 -9.45 -24.99 -4.74
C ASP A 73 -9.49 -24.01 -5.93
N HIS A 74 -9.33 -22.71 -5.69
CA HIS A 74 -9.41 -21.70 -6.75
C HIS A 74 -8.28 -21.87 -7.77
N ILE A 75 -8.65 -22.02 -9.04
CA ILE A 75 -7.71 -22.17 -10.15
C ILE A 75 -7.65 -20.87 -10.95
N GLY A 76 -6.42 -20.38 -11.14
CA GLY A 76 -6.13 -19.19 -11.94
C GLY A 76 -5.82 -17.96 -11.09
N PRO A 77 -5.68 -16.79 -11.74
CA PRO A 77 -5.33 -15.56 -11.04
C PRO A 77 -6.43 -15.11 -10.08
N PHE A 78 -6.03 -14.69 -8.88
CA PHE A 78 -6.91 -14.13 -7.86
C PHE A 78 -6.34 -12.80 -7.35
N ASN A 79 -7.18 -11.77 -7.25
CA ASN A 79 -6.77 -10.45 -6.76
C ASN A 79 -6.81 -10.42 -5.23
N LEU A 80 -5.69 -10.09 -4.59
CA LEU A 80 -5.59 -9.84 -3.15
C LEU A 80 -5.32 -8.36 -2.93
N GLY A 81 -6.35 -7.65 -2.49
CA GLY A 81 -6.30 -6.22 -2.22
C GLY A 81 -7.46 -5.76 -1.35
N ASN A 82 -7.30 -4.58 -0.77
CA ASN A 82 -8.38 -3.87 -0.09
C ASN A 82 -9.18 -3.07 -1.14
N PRO A 83 -10.53 -3.15 -1.19
CA PRO A 83 -11.33 -2.31 -2.09
C PRO A 83 -11.43 -0.85 -1.62
N GLY A 84 -11.09 -0.57 -0.35
CA GLY A 84 -11.09 0.78 0.19
C GLY A 84 -10.04 1.65 -0.47
N GLU A 85 -10.49 2.70 -1.15
CA GLU A 85 -9.64 3.72 -1.74
C GLU A 85 -9.52 4.94 -0.81
N PHE A 86 -8.32 5.50 -0.76
CA PHE A 86 -8.01 6.70 0.01
C PHE A 86 -7.27 7.70 -0.88
N THR A 87 -7.55 8.98 -0.73
CA THR A 87 -6.79 10.06 -1.32
C THR A 87 -5.39 10.16 -0.69
N MET A 88 -4.44 10.77 -1.39
CA MET A 88 -3.12 10.99 -0.82
C MET A 88 -3.15 11.97 0.36
N LEU A 89 -4.14 12.88 0.38
CA LEU A 89 -4.37 13.79 1.51
C LEU A 89 -4.82 13.02 2.76
N GLU A 90 -5.84 12.17 2.64
CA GLU A 90 -6.31 11.33 3.76
C GLU A 90 -5.19 10.43 4.29
N LEU A 91 -4.37 9.87 3.40
CA LEU A 91 -3.21 9.09 3.80
C LEU A 91 -2.19 9.94 4.58
N ALA A 92 -1.87 11.15 4.10
CA ALA A 92 -0.93 12.04 4.76
C ALA A 92 -1.46 12.49 6.13
N GLU A 93 -2.75 12.81 6.24
CA GLU A 93 -3.42 13.16 7.49
C GLU A 93 -3.35 12.01 8.50
N GLY A 94 -3.70 10.78 8.09
CA GLY A 94 -3.64 9.62 8.97
C GLY A 94 -2.22 9.32 9.47
N VAL A 95 -1.19 9.48 8.62
CA VAL A 95 0.21 9.33 9.06
C VAL A 95 0.61 10.43 10.06
N SER A 96 0.17 11.67 9.83
CA SER A 96 0.46 12.80 10.74
C SER A 96 -0.16 12.59 12.12
N GLU A 97 -1.43 12.19 12.17
CA GLU A 97 -2.16 11.96 13.42
C GLU A 97 -1.46 10.91 14.30
N VAL A 98 -0.96 9.84 13.69
CA VAL A 98 -0.30 8.74 14.41
C VAL A 98 1.13 9.09 14.85
N LEU A 99 1.91 9.79 14.01
CA LEU A 99 3.35 9.94 14.23
C LEU A 99 3.78 11.32 14.71
N SER A 100 3.01 12.38 14.44
CA SER A 100 3.40 13.75 14.72
C SER A 100 2.18 14.70 14.68
N PRO A 101 1.37 14.75 15.75
CA PRO A 101 0.11 15.53 15.79
C PRO A 101 0.22 17.03 15.47
N ASN A 102 1.44 17.58 15.34
CA ASN A 102 1.73 19.00 15.14
C ASN A 102 2.54 19.30 13.85
N HIS A 103 2.74 18.32 12.96
CA HIS A 103 3.56 18.50 11.75
C HIS A 103 2.70 18.51 10.48
N TRP A 104 2.62 19.67 9.80
CA TRP A 104 1.78 19.85 8.63
C TRP A 104 2.45 19.32 7.35
N ALA A 105 1.69 18.63 6.49
CA ALA A 105 2.15 18.16 5.19
C ALA A 105 2.32 19.36 4.22
N THR A 106 3.43 19.42 3.47
CA THR A 106 3.63 20.46 2.45
C THR A 106 3.26 19.91 1.07
N LEU A 107 2.21 20.47 0.45
CA LEU A 107 1.89 20.21 -0.94
C LEU A 107 3.00 20.79 -1.85
N LYS A 108 3.78 19.95 -2.54
CA LYS A 108 4.65 20.42 -3.63
C LYS A 108 3.81 20.50 -4.90
N GLY A 109 3.06 21.60 -5.03
CA GLY A 109 2.13 21.76 -6.14
C GLY A 109 1.43 23.11 -6.23
N ARG A 110 2.17 24.22 -6.22
CA ARG A 110 1.79 25.47 -6.91
C ARG A 110 2.99 26.41 -7.00
N SER A 111 3.57 26.51 -8.20
CA SER A 111 4.04 27.81 -8.65
C SER A 111 2.76 28.60 -8.96
N ILE A 112 2.68 29.81 -8.39
CA ILE A 112 1.84 30.96 -8.77
C ILE A 112 1.00 30.80 -10.04
#